data_AF-A0A925E023-F1
#
_entry.id   AF-A0A925E023-F1
#
_cell.length_a   1.000
_cell.length_b   1.000
_cell.length_c   1.000
_cell.angle_alpha   90.00
_cell.angle_beta   90.00
_cell.angle_gamma   90.00
#
_symmetry.space_group_name_H-M   'P 1'
#
loop_
_entity.id
_entity.type
_entity.pdbx_description
1 polymer ?
#
loop_
_entity_poly.entity_id
_entity_poly.type
_entity_poly.pdbx_seq_one_letter_code
_entity_poly.pdbx_strand_id
1 'polypeptide(L)'
;FELLGTTENIPVAAFKSAKTEAHPIYGLQFHPEVYHSTQGKSILKNFLVNICGCTQDWTPAHYITDTVAALKKQLGNSKVVMGLSGGVDSTVAATLIHKAIGENLYGIFVDNGVLRKNEFEEVLEIYKELGLNVTGVDAKDRFYTELAGKVLPEDKRKAIGSSFIDVFDQEALKITGIEFLGQGTIYPDVIESASVHGPSATIKSHHNVGGLPETMKLKLVEPLRFLFKDEVRKIGAELGIPAVMLNRHPFPGPGLAIRILGEVTEDKVRLLQDADKVYTDLLKKSGLYNEVWQAGTILLPVKSVGVMGDERTYEFTVALRAVTSVDGMTADWAHLPYDFLAEVSNEIINNVKGINRVVYDISSKPPATIEWE
;
A
#
# COMPACT_ATOMS: atom_id res chain seq x y z
N PHE A 1 3.44 -18.12 -43.51
CA PHE A 1 4.09 -17.37 -42.43
C PHE A 1 5.52 -17.02 -42.87
N GLU A 2 6.01 -15.85 -42.48
CA GLU A 2 7.35 -15.29 -42.75
C GLU A 2 8.18 -15.38 -41.46
N LEU A 3 9.41 -15.90 -41.57
CA LEU A 3 10.36 -15.99 -40.46
C LEU A 3 10.91 -14.60 -40.15
N LEU A 4 10.87 -14.19 -38.88
CA LEU A 4 11.35 -12.87 -38.42
C LEU A 4 12.56 -12.96 -37.48
N GLY A 5 12.76 -14.08 -36.80
CA GLY A 5 13.83 -14.23 -35.83
C GLY A 5 14.17 -15.69 -35.55
N THR A 6 15.44 -15.92 -35.24
CA THR A 6 16.03 -17.21 -34.91
C THR A 6 16.95 -17.08 -33.69
N THR A 7 17.23 -18.18 -33.02
CA THR A 7 18.33 -18.29 -32.05
C THR A 7 19.14 -19.55 -32.38
N GLU A 8 20.27 -19.75 -31.69
CA GLU A 8 21.10 -20.95 -31.84
C GLU A 8 20.30 -22.25 -31.61
N ASN A 9 19.35 -22.23 -30.68
CA ASN A 9 18.57 -23.41 -30.28
C ASN A 9 17.12 -23.39 -30.79
N ILE A 10 16.62 -22.25 -31.28
CA ILE A 10 15.23 -22.06 -31.72
C ILE A 10 15.22 -21.55 -33.17
N PRO A 11 15.08 -22.44 -34.16
CA PRO A 11 15.08 -22.06 -35.57
C PRO A 11 13.91 -21.16 -35.99
N VAL A 12 12.85 -21.07 -35.18
CA VAL A 12 11.69 -20.20 -35.40
C VAL A 12 11.34 -19.50 -34.08
N ALA A 13 12.08 -18.44 -33.76
CA ALA A 13 11.89 -17.70 -32.51
C ALA A 13 10.85 -16.57 -32.65
N ALA A 14 10.66 -16.06 -33.86
CA ALA A 14 9.62 -15.08 -34.20
C ALA A 14 9.14 -15.26 -35.63
N PHE A 15 7.83 -15.11 -35.87
CA PHE A 15 7.23 -15.22 -37.20
C PHE A 15 5.99 -14.33 -37.34
N LYS A 16 5.58 -14.04 -38.58
CA LYS A 16 4.31 -13.36 -38.88
C LYS A 16 3.52 -14.03 -40.02
N SER A 17 2.22 -13.80 -40.10
CA SER A 17 1.40 -14.26 -41.24
C SER A 17 1.75 -13.51 -42.54
N ALA A 18 1.27 -14.00 -43.67
CA ALA A 18 1.66 -13.46 -44.99
C ALA A 18 1.14 -12.02 -45.17
N LYS A 19 1.88 -11.19 -45.93
CA LYS A 19 1.61 -9.75 -46.13
C LYS A 19 0.22 -9.38 -46.68
N THR A 20 -0.58 -10.36 -47.12
CA THR A 20 -1.89 -10.16 -47.74
C THR A 20 -3.05 -10.15 -46.76
N GLU A 21 -2.82 -10.41 -45.47
CA GLU A 21 -3.88 -10.43 -44.46
C GLU A 21 -4.15 -9.02 -43.89
N ALA A 22 -5.43 -8.66 -43.77
CA ALA A 22 -5.84 -7.38 -43.17
C ALA A 22 -5.44 -7.24 -41.69
N HIS A 23 -5.29 -8.37 -40.99
CA HIS A 23 -4.89 -8.44 -39.59
C HIS A 23 -3.73 -9.44 -39.44
N PRO A 24 -2.47 -9.01 -39.66
CA PRO A 24 -1.34 -9.90 -39.60
C PRO A 24 -1.16 -10.50 -38.20
N ILE A 25 -0.98 -11.81 -38.15
CA ILE A 25 -0.72 -12.55 -36.92
C ILE A 25 0.79 -12.53 -36.65
N TYR A 26 1.19 -12.29 -35.41
CA TYR A 26 2.59 -12.36 -34.97
C TYR A 26 2.73 -13.42 -33.87
N GLY A 27 3.80 -14.21 -33.93
CA GLY A 27 4.15 -15.20 -32.91
C GLY A 27 5.57 -14.98 -32.42
N LEU A 28 5.76 -15.05 -31.10
CA LEU A 28 7.05 -14.94 -30.41
C LEU A 28 7.22 -16.15 -29.48
N GLN A 29 8.41 -16.74 -29.45
CA GLN A 29 8.74 -17.85 -28.56
C GLN A 29 9.38 -17.38 -27.24
N PHE A 30 9.29 -16.08 -26.94
CA PHE A 30 9.79 -15.44 -25.73
C PHE A 30 8.78 -14.38 -25.25
N HIS A 31 8.95 -13.93 -24.01
CA HIS A 31 8.05 -13.01 -23.33
C HIS A 31 8.53 -11.56 -23.49
N PRO A 32 7.97 -10.73 -24.40
CA PRO A 32 8.36 -9.32 -24.53
C PRO A 32 7.91 -8.44 -23.34
N GLU A 33 7.04 -8.94 -22.47
CA GLU A 33 6.49 -8.21 -21.32
C GLU A 33 7.42 -8.20 -20.09
N VAL A 34 8.36 -9.15 -19.99
CA VAL A 34 9.23 -9.27 -18.81
C VAL A 34 10.44 -8.34 -18.90
N TYR A 35 10.93 -7.89 -17.74
CA TYR A 35 12.09 -6.99 -17.64
C TYR A 35 13.37 -7.55 -18.29
N HIS A 36 13.54 -8.88 -18.30
CA HIS A 36 14.69 -9.56 -18.92
C HIS A 36 14.75 -9.37 -20.45
N SER A 37 13.62 -9.09 -21.09
CA SER A 37 13.55 -8.76 -22.52
C SER A 37 13.91 -7.29 -22.73
N THR A 38 15.20 -7.00 -22.93
CA THR A 38 15.73 -5.61 -22.97
C THR A 38 15.05 -4.70 -24.00
N GLN A 39 14.54 -5.25 -25.12
CA GLN A 39 13.77 -4.54 -26.15
C GLN A 39 12.27 -4.89 -26.15
N GLY A 40 11.80 -5.59 -25.13
CA GLY A 40 10.42 -6.09 -25.03
C GLY A 40 9.37 -4.98 -25.11
N LYS A 41 9.59 -3.87 -24.39
CA LYS A 41 8.73 -2.67 -24.48
C LYS A 41 8.65 -2.10 -25.90
N SER A 42 9.76 -2.09 -26.64
CA SER A 42 9.80 -1.62 -28.03
C SER A 42 8.96 -2.52 -28.94
N ILE A 43 9.04 -3.84 -28.76
CA ILE A 43 8.23 -4.83 -29.51
C ILE A 43 6.75 -4.60 -29.26
N LEU A 44 6.33 -4.50 -27.99
CA LEU A 44 4.94 -4.27 -27.61
C LEU A 44 4.43 -2.92 -28.15
N LYS A 45 5.23 -1.86 -28.06
CA LYS A 45 4.89 -0.55 -28.63
C LYS A 45 4.69 -0.63 -30.14
N ASN A 46 5.58 -1.29 -30.87
CA ASN A 46 5.45 -1.45 -32.32
C ASN A 46 4.17 -2.19 -32.69
N PHE A 47 3.83 -3.24 -31.93
CA PHE A 47 2.59 -3.99 -32.14
C PHE A 47 1.35 -3.11 -31.90
N LEU A 48 1.25 -2.47 -30.74
CA LEU A 48 0.07 -1.68 -30.40
C LEU A 48 -0.09 -0.43 -31.27
N VAL A 49 1.00 0.30 -31.52
CA VAL A 49 0.93 1.61 -32.18
C VAL A 49 1.02 1.48 -33.69
N ASN A 50 2.06 0.79 -34.19
CA ASN A 50 2.34 0.79 -35.62
C ASN A 50 1.52 -0.27 -36.38
N ILE A 51 1.21 -1.40 -35.73
CA ILE A 51 0.47 -2.51 -36.36
C ILE A 51 -1.03 -2.39 -36.06
N CYS A 52 -1.43 -2.25 -34.79
CA CYS A 52 -2.84 -2.13 -34.41
C CYS A 52 -3.41 -0.72 -34.59
N GLY A 53 -2.55 0.31 -34.73
CA GLY A 53 -2.99 1.70 -34.93
C GLY A 53 -3.52 2.39 -33.67
N CYS A 54 -3.17 1.91 -32.47
CA CYS A 54 -3.60 2.52 -31.21
C CYS A 54 -2.97 3.92 -31.04
N THR A 55 -3.81 4.89 -30.65
CA THR A 55 -3.50 6.34 -30.55
C THR A 55 -2.67 6.73 -29.34
N GLN A 56 -2.47 5.84 -28.36
CA GLN A 56 -1.83 6.11 -27.06
C GLN A 56 -2.51 7.25 -26.28
N ASP A 57 -3.84 7.32 -26.35
CA ASP A 57 -4.66 8.30 -25.63
C ASP A 57 -4.90 7.95 -24.16
N TRP A 58 -4.53 6.74 -23.72
CA TRP A 58 -4.48 6.36 -22.30
C TRP A 58 -3.33 7.07 -21.58
N THR A 59 -3.61 8.28 -21.10
CA THR A 59 -2.68 9.12 -20.32
C THR A 59 -3.30 9.47 -18.97
N PRO A 60 -2.50 9.77 -17.92
CA PRO A 60 -3.05 10.19 -16.62
C PRO A 60 -4.02 11.36 -16.72
N ALA A 61 -3.71 12.37 -17.53
CA ALA A 61 -4.56 13.55 -17.71
C ALA A 61 -5.93 13.19 -18.34
N HIS A 62 -5.94 12.44 -19.45
CA HIS A 62 -7.18 11.99 -20.08
C HIS A 62 -7.98 11.08 -19.14
N TYR A 63 -7.32 10.16 -18.44
CA TYR A 63 -7.95 9.28 -17.47
C TYR A 63 -8.66 10.09 -16.38
N ILE A 64 -8.02 11.13 -15.83
CA ILE A 64 -8.64 12.02 -14.83
C ILE A 64 -9.87 12.70 -15.43
N THR A 65 -9.76 13.29 -16.61
CA THR A 65 -10.90 13.98 -17.26
C THR A 65 -12.09 13.05 -17.47
N ASP A 66 -11.86 11.87 -18.06
CA ASP A 66 -12.91 10.91 -18.37
C ASP A 66 -13.52 10.31 -17.11
N THR A 67 -12.69 9.95 -16.13
CA THR A 67 -13.15 9.38 -14.86
C THR A 67 -13.97 10.38 -14.07
N VAL A 68 -13.52 11.63 -13.96
CA VAL A 68 -14.27 12.68 -13.27
C VAL A 68 -15.62 12.94 -13.96
N ALA A 69 -15.66 12.97 -15.30
CA ALA A 69 -16.92 13.13 -16.03
C ALA A 69 -17.87 11.93 -15.81
N ALA A 70 -17.36 10.70 -15.84
CA ALA A 70 -18.12 9.49 -15.57
C ALA A 70 -18.66 9.46 -14.14
N LEU A 71 -17.83 9.78 -13.14
CA LEU A 71 -18.21 9.89 -11.73
C LEU A 71 -19.29 10.95 -11.54
N LYS A 72 -19.16 12.13 -12.14
CA LYS A 72 -20.16 13.19 -12.04
C LYS A 72 -21.52 12.76 -12.61
N LYS A 73 -21.52 12.01 -13.72
CA LYS A 73 -22.74 11.44 -14.31
C LYS A 73 -23.34 10.33 -13.45
N GLN A 74 -22.51 9.46 -12.86
CA GLN A 74 -22.95 8.33 -12.03
C GLN A 74 -23.50 8.80 -10.68
N LEU A 75 -22.83 9.76 -10.04
CA LEU A 75 -23.09 10.19 -8.68
C LEU A 75 -24.07 11.37 -8.61
N GLY A 76 -24.08 12.25 -9.61
CA GLY A 76 -24.92 13.46 -9.59
C GLY A 76 -24.71 14.26 -8.31
N ASN A 77 -25.79 14.42 -7.52
CA ASN A 77 -25.78 15.10 -6.22
C ASN A 77 -25.82 14.13 -5.02
N SER A 78 -25.66 12.83 -5.26
CA SER A 78 -25.64 11.83 -4.19
C SER A 78 -24.41 11.98 -3.31
N LYS A 79 -24.56 11.62 -2.04
CA LYS A 79 -23.46 11.64 -1.08
C LYS A 79 -22.69 10.32 -1.10
N VAL A 80 -21.36 10.42 -1.06
CA VAL A 80 -20.43 9.29 -1.01
C VAL A 80 -19.72 9.32 0.33
N VAL A 81 -19.75 8.21 1.06
CA VAL A 81 -18.89 8.00 2.24
C VAL A 81 -17.68 7.16 1.83
N MET A 82 -16.51 7.47 2.38
CA MET A 82 -15.29 6.73 2.08
C MET A 82 -14.38 6.61 3.29
N GLY A 83 -13.94 5.39 3.58
CA GLY A 83 -12.88 5.15 4.56
C GLY A 83 -11.53 5.51 3.95
N LEU A 84 -10.83 6.45 4.57
CA LEU A 84 -9.48 6.85 4.18
C LEU A 84 -8.49 6.16 5.11
N SER A 85 -7.40 5.61 4.57
CA SER A 85 -6.39 4.90 5.35
C SER A 85 -5.07 5.68 5.49
N GLY A 86 -4.96 6.87 4.90
CA GLY A 86 -3.68 7.56 4.72
C GLY A 86 -2.79 6.97 3.61
N GLY A 87 -3.24 5.90 2.96
CA GLY A 87 -2.57 5.26 1.84
C GLY A 87 -2.75 6.01 0.51
N VAL A 88 -1.91 5.66 -0.46
CA VAL A 88 -1.93 6.27 -1.81
C VAL A 88 -3.27 6.02 -2.50
N ASP A 89 -3.76 4.79 -2.52
CA ASP A 89 -4.93 4.43 -3.33
C ASP A 89 -6.21 5.10 -2.83
N SER A 90 -6.48 5.04 -1.52
CA SER A 90 -7.64 5.70 -0.92
C SER A 90 -7.60 7.21 -1.16
N THR A 91 -6.42 7.82 -1.14
CA THR A 91 -6.27 9.25 -1.34
C THR A 91 -6.51 9.65 -2.79
N VAL A 92 -5.93 8.93 -3.76
CA VAL A 92 -6.15 9.20 -5.19
C VAL A 92 -7.62 9.02 -5.55
N ALA A 93 -8.25 7.94 -5.06
CA ALA A 93 -9.68 7.71 -5.26
C ALA A 93 -10.54 8.83 -4.65
N ALA A 94 -10.25 9.24 -3.41
CA ALA A 94 -10.93 10.35 -2.76
C ALA A 94 -10.78 11.66 -3.53
N THR A 95 -9.58 11.98 -4.02
CA THR A 95 -9.34 13.19 -4.83
C THR A 95 -10.10 13.16 -6.16
N LEU A 96 -10.20 12.00 -6.83
CA LEU A 96 -11.02 11.85 -8.05
C LEU A 96 -12.51 12.06 -7.77
N ILE A 97 -13.04 11.44 -6.71
CA ILE A 97 -14.44 11.58 -6.31
C ILE A 97 -14.72 13.03 -5.89
N HIS A 98 -13.83 13.65 -5.11
CA HIS A 98 -13.95 15.04 -4.70
C HIS A 98 -13.96 16.00 -5.90
N LYS A 99 -13.10 15.78 -6.92
CA LYS A 99 -13.16 16.57 -8.16
C LYS A 99 -14.49 16.42 -8.91
N ALA A 100 -15.17 15.28 -8.77
CA ALA A 100 -16.45 15.02 -9.43
C ALA A 100 -17.66 15.63 -8.69
N ILE A 101 -17.72 15.53 -7.35
CA ILE A 101 -18.90 15.88 -6.55
C ILE A 101 -18.64 16.87 -5.40
N GLY A 102 -17.41 17.35 -5.24
CA GLY A 102 -17.03 18.35 -4.24
C GLY A 102 -17.29 17.91 -2.80
N GLU A 103 -18.04 18.74 -2.06
CA GLU A 103 -18.36 18.56 -0.63
C GLU A 103 -19.25 17.34 -0.33
N ASN A 104 -19.88 16.74 -1.36
CA ASN A 104 -20.69 15.54 -1.21
C ASN A 104 -19.87 14.26 -0.98
N LEU A 105 -18.54 14.34 -1.07
CA LEU A 105 -17.64 13.31 -0.54
C LEU A 105 -17.45 13.53 0.97
N TYR A 106 -17.67 12.49 1.75
CA TYR A 106 -17.39 12.44 3.18
C TYR A 106 -16.32 11.38 3.46
N GLY A 107 -15.11 11.84 3.75
CA GLY A 107 -14.00 10.98 4.18
C GLY A 107 -14.06 10.73 5.68
N ILE A 108 -13.79 9.49 6.09
CA ILE A 108 -13.61 9.11 7.49
C ILE A 108 -12.19 8.55 7.62
N PHE A 109 -11.35 9.19 8.43
CA PHE A 109 -10.01 8.70 8.73
C PHE A 109 -9.92 8.36 10.22
N VAL A 110 -9.66 7.08 10.52
CA VAL A 110 -9.69 6.56 11.89
C VAL A 110 -8.26 6.39 12.41
N ASP A 111 -7.94 7.03 13.53
CA ASP A 111 -6.77 6.68 14.33
C ASP A 111 -7.08 5.42 15.12
N ASN A 112 -6.50 4.31 14.69
CA ASN A 112 -6.62 3.01 15.34
C ASN A 112 -5.54 2.77 16.42
N GLY A 113 -4.69 3.77 16.70
CA GLY A 113 -3.61 3.66 17.68
C GLY A 113 -2.43 2.82 17.25
N VAL A 114 -2.41 2.30 16.03
CA VAL A 114 -1.29 1.51 15.52
C VAL A 114 -0.75 2.08 14.21
N LEU A 115 -0.94 3.39 14.00
CA LEU A 115 -0.30 4.16 12.93
C LEU A 115 1.15 4.52 13.30
N ARG A 116 1.92 5.03 12.33
CA ARG A 116 3.27 5.57 12.61
C ARG A 116 3.18 6.84 13.46
N LYS A 117 4.31 7.22 14.05
CA LYS A 117 4.40 8.44 14.87
C LYS A 117 3.91 9.66 14.09
N ASN A 118 2.95 10.40 14.66
CA ASN A 118 2.33 11.61 14.10
C ASN A 118 1.62 11.41 12.75
N GLU A 119 1.45 10.18 12.28
CA GLU A 119 0.89 9.92 10.95
C GLU A 119 -0.55 10.41 10.83
N PHE A 120 -1.32 10.32 11.91
CA PHE A 120 -2.72 10.74 11.91
C PHE A 120 -2.84 12.24 11.63
N GLU A 121 -2.10 13.06 12.36
CA GLU A 121 -2.09 14.52 12.21
C GLU A 121 -1.50 14.94 10.86
N GLU A 122 -0.37 14.34 10.46
CA GLU A 122 0.29 14.64 9.17
C GLU A 122 -0.63 14.35 7.98
N VAL A 123 -1.36 13.24 8.01
CA VAL A 123 -2.28 12.85 6.93
C VAL A 123 -3.51 13.77 6.90
N LEU A 124 -4.06 14.16 8.06
CA LEU A 124 -5.19 15.10 8.10
C LEU A 124 -4.83 16.47 7.52
N GLU A 125 -3.63 16.98 7.80
CA GLU A 125 -3.18 18.24 7.19
C GLU A 125 -3.04 18.11 5.66
N ILE A 126 -2.52 16.98 5.15
CA ILE A 126 -2.48 16.73 3.70
C ILE A 126 -3.90 16.69 3.11
N TYR A 127 -4.86 16.04 3.77
CA TYR A 127 -6.24 16.02 3.29
C TYR A 127 -6.87 17.40 3.24
N LYS A 128 -6.55 18.26 4.22
CA LYS A 128 -6.96 19.66 4.24
C LYS A 128 -6.32 20.48 3.11
N GLU A 129 -5.02 20.30 2.84
CA GLU A 129 -4.34 20.92 1.69
C GLU A 129 -4.97 20.51 0.36
N LEU A 130 -5.43 19.26 0.25
CA LEU A 130 -6.15 18.73 -0.90
C LEU A 130 -7.62 19.18 -0.99
N GLY A 131 -8.13 19.90 0.01
CA GLY A 131 -9.52 20.35 0.08
C GLY A 131 -10.54 19.24 0.35
N LEU A 132 -10.09 18.06 0.81
CA LEU A 132 -10.97 16.93 1.08
C LEU A 132 -11.78 17.17 2.36
N ASN A 133 -13.09 16.91 2.30
CA ASN A 133 -13.97 16.90 3.47
C ASN A 133 -13.76 15.58 4.25
N VAL A 134 -12.86 15.60 5.23
CA VAL A 134 -12.45 14.43 6.02
C VAL A 134 -12.67 14.67 7.51
N THR A 135 -13.37 13.74 8.15
CA THR A 135 -13.49 13.66 9.61
C THR A 135 -12.40 12.74 10.15
N GLY A 136 -11.50 13.29 10.96
CA GLY A 136 -10.57 12.50 11.77
C GLY A 136 -11.27 11.96 13.01
N VAL A 137 -11.10 10.66 13.30
CA VAL A 137 -11.76 9.96 14.40
C VAL A 137 -10.70 9.30 15.26
N ASP A 138 -10.50 9.80 16.48
CA ASP A 138 -9.65 9.14 17.48
C ASP A 138 -10.39 7.95 18.08
N ALA A 139 -9.92 6.73 17.80
CA ALA A 139 -10.49 5.49 18.31
C ALA A 139 -9.47 4.64 19.10
N LYS A 140 -8.32 5.21 19.49
CA LYS A 140 -7.20 4.48 20.10
C LYS A 140 -7.61 3.57 21.25
N ASP A 141 -8.34 4.10 22.22
CA ASP A 141 -8.78 3.37 23.41
C ASP A 141 -9.62 2.14 23.08
N ARG A 142 -10.49 2.25 22.05
CA ARG A 142 -11.30 1.12 21.58
C ARG A 142 -10.42 0.03 21.00
N PHE A 143 -9.49 0.40 20.11
CA PHE A 143 -8.59 -0.56 19.48
C PHE A 143 -7.66 -1.22 20.51
N TYR A 144 -7.12 -0.49 21.49
CA TYR A 144 -6.32 -1.07 22.56
C TYR A 144 -7.14 -2.01 23.45
N THR A 145 -8.38 -1.66 23.77
CA THR A 145 -9.30 -2.56 24.50
C THR A 145 -9.53 -3.85 23.72
N GLU A 146 -9.78 -3.74 22.40
CA GLU A 146 -9.99 -4.89 21.54
C GLU A 146 -8.71 -5.66 21.22
N LEU A 147 -7.52 -5.08 21.39
CA LEU A 147 -6.25 -5.79 21.22
C LEU A 147 -5.72 -6.44 22.50
N ALA A 148 -6.25 -6.06 23.66
CA ALA A 148 -5.80 -6.56 24.96
C ALA A 148 -5.84 -8.10 25.03
N GLY A 149 -4.73 -8.70 25.49
CA GLY A 149 -4.56 -10.15 25.60
C GLY A 149 -4.43 -10.91 24.27
N LYS A 150 -4.52 -10.24 23.10
CA LYS A 150 -4.36 -10.90 21.79
C LYS A 150 -2.89 -10.99 21.42
N VAL A 151 -2.41 -12.22 21.26
CA VAL A 151 -1.00 -12.52 20.95
C VAL A 151 -0.86 -13.06 19.52
N LEU A 152 -1.86 -13.81 19.04
CA LEU A 152 -1.81 -14.40 17.70
C LEU A 152 -2.06 -13.35 16.60
N PRO A 153 -1.29 -13.38 15.48
CA PRO A 153 -1.45 -12.44 14.39
C PRO A 153 -2.86 -12.34 13.83
N GLU A 154 -3.51 -13.49 13.59
CA GLU A 154 -4.85 -13.56 13.03
C GLU A 154 -5.90 -12.95 13.96
N ASP A 155 -5.77 -13.14 15.28
CA ASP A 155 -6.66 -12.53 16.25
C ASP A 155 -6.52 -11.01 16.26
N LYS A 156 -5.29 -10.50 16.14
CA LYS A 156 -5.01 -9.06 16.02
C LYS A 156 -5.60 -8.48 14.74
N ARG A 157 -5.39 -9.15 13.60
CA ARG A 157 -5.96 -8.76 12.29
C ARG A 157 -7.50 -8.69 12.36
N LYS A 158 -8.13 -9.72 12.91
CA LYS A 158 -9.58 -9.79 13.07
C LYS A 158 -10.11 -8.69 13.99
N ALA A 159 -9.48 -8.46 15.14
CA ALA A 159 -9.88 -7.43 16.09
C ALA A 159 -9.80 -6.02 15.49
N ILE A 160 -8.71 -5.72 14.77
CA ILE A 160 -8.54 -4.41 14.10
C ILE A 160 -9.57 -4.27 12.98
N GLY A 161 -9.76 -5.31 12.15
CA GLY A 161 -10.73 -5.29 11.06
C GLY A 161 -12.15 -5.04 11.55
N SER A 162 -12.61 -5.78 12.56
CA SER A 162 -13.96 -5.59 13.12
C SER A 162 -14.12 -4.23 13.80
N SER A 163 -13.13 -3.80 14.60
CA SER A 163 -13.19 -2.51 15.28
C SER A 163 -13.23 -1.34 14.30
N PHE A 164 -12.49 -1.43 13.19
CA PHE A 164 -12.53 -0.43 12.13
C PHE A 164 -13.90 -0.35 11.47
N ILE A 165 -14.50 -1.50 11.13
CA ILE A 165 -15.85 -1.55 10.55
C ILE A 165 -16.86 -0.92 11.51
N ASP A 166 -16.81 -1.25 12.79
CA ASP A 166 -17.73 -0.70 13.78
C ASP A 166 -17.60 0.82 13.93
N VAL A 167 -16.37 1.34 14.00
CA VAL A 167 -16.13 2.79 14.09
C VAL A 167 -16.57 3.48 12.80
N PHE A 168 -16.22 2.91 11.65
CA PHE A 168 -16.65 3.45 10.36
C PHE A 168 -18.17 3.50 10.23
N ASP A 169 -18.88 2.43 10.62
CA ASP A 169 -20.34 2.36 10.59
C ASP A 169 -20.96 3.42 11.52
N GLN A 170 -20.44 3.53 12.75
CA GLN A 170 -20.90 4.54 13.72
C GLN A 170 -20.75 5.97 13.20
N GLU A 171 -19.66 6.27 12.50
CA GLU A 171 -19.40 7.61 11.94
C GLU A 171 -20.20 7.86 10.65
N ALA A 172 -20.34 6.83 9.81
CA ALA A 172 -21.15 6.92 8.59
C ALA A 172 -22.63 7.14 8.90
N LEU A 173 -23.18 6.51 9.95
CA LEU A 173 -24.57 6.70 10.38
C LEU A 173 -24.90 8.15 10.81
N LYS A 174 -23.90 8.95 11.18
CA LYS A 174 -24.09 10.38 11.49
C LYS A 174 -24.35 11.23 10.25
N ILE A 175 -24.06 10.70 9.06
CA ILE A 175 -24.21 11.40 7.79
C ILE A 175 -25.53 10.97 7.14
N THR A 176 -26.47 11.91 7.02
CA THR A 176 -27.78 11.63 6.44
C THR A 176 -27.74 11.62 4.91
N GLY A 177 -28.38 10.62 4.31
CA GLY A 177 -28.57 10.53 2.85
C GLY A 177 -27.36 10.02 2.07
N ILE A 178 -26.50 9.19 2.68
CA ILE A 178 -25.47 8.45 1.93
C ILE A 178 -26.13 7.43 1.01
N GLU A 179 -25.73 7.42 -0.26
CA GLU A 179 -26.18 6.41 -1.24
C GLU A 179 -25.03 5.51 -1.72
N PHE A 180 -23.79 6.00 -1.61
CA PHE A 180 -22.61 5.35 -2.17
C PHE A 180 -21.49 5.17 -1.15
N LEU A 181 -20.75 4.07 -1.30
CA LEU A 181 -19.48 3.80 -0.63
C LEU A 181 -18.34 3.91 -1.64
N GLY A 182 -17.42 4.83 -1.41
CA GLY A 182 -16.19 4.97 -2.20
C GLY A 182 -15.11 3.99 -1.72
N GLN A 183 -14.38 3.38 -2.66
CA GLN A 183 -13.24 2.52 -2.36
C GLN A 183 -12.06 2.77 -3.31
N GLY A 184 -10.85 2.60 -2.79
CA GLY A 184 -9.60 2.72 -3.55
C GLY A 184 -9.16 1.44 -4.26
N THR A 185 -10.07 0.49 -4.52
CA THR A 185 -9.78 -0.81 -5.12
C THR A 185 -9.04 -0.67 -6.45
N ILE A 186 -7.92 -1.37 -6.62
CA ILE A 186 -7.10 -1.35 -7.85
C ILE A 186 -7.22 -2.66 -8.64
N TYR A 187 -6.71 -2.67 -9.87
CA TYR A 187 -6.85 -3.82 -10.77
C TYR A 187 -6.28 -5.14 -10.23
N PRO A 188 -5.10 -5.16 -9.57
CA PRO A 188 -4.63 -6.36 -8.87
C PRO A 188 -5.64 -6.95 -7.88
N ASP A 189 -6.33 -6.12 -7.10
CA ASP A 189 -7.33 -6.58 -6.12
C ASP A 189 -8.53 -7.26 -6.82
N VAL A 190 -8.95 -6.70 -7.96
CA VAL A 190 -10.03 -7.25 -8.78
C VAL A 190 -9.65 -8.61 -9.34
N ILE A 191 -8.43 -8.77 -9.87
CA ILE A 191 -7.93 -10.04 -10.42
C ILE A 191 -7.88 -11.10 -9.31
N GLU A 192 -7.32 -10.76 -8.16
CA GLU A 192 -7.22 -11.67 -7.02
C GLU A 192 -8.62 -12.14 -6.55
N SER A 193 -9.57 -11.21 -6.41
CA SER A 193 -10.95 -11.54 -6.01
C SER A 193 -11.73 -12.37 -7.05
N ALA A 194 -11.42 -12.22 -8.35
CA ALA A 194 -12.01 -13.03 -9.41
C ALA A 194 -11.41 -14.44 -9.49
N SER A 195 -10.17 -14.62 -9.04
CA SER A 195 -9.44 -15.90 -9.07
C SER A 195 -9.80 -16.86 -7.91
N VAL A 196 -10.82 -16.53 -7.11
CA VAL A 196 -11.25 -17.28 -5.92
C VAL A 196 -12.08 -18.53 -6.31
N HIS A 197 -11.40 -19.52 -6.87
CA HIS A 197 -11.76 -20.95 -6.79
C HIS A 197 -10.71 -21.77 -6.03
N GLY A 198 -9.84 -21.11 -5.23
CA GLY A 198 -8.80 -21.74 -4.42
C GLY A 198 -8.86 -21.37 -2.93
N PRO A 199 -8.09 -22.04 -2.06
CA PRO A 199 -8.16 -21.98 -0.59
C PRO A 199 -7.79 -20.61 0.05
N SER A 200 -7.53 -19.59 -0.76
CA SER A 200 -7.15 -18.22 -0.34
C SER A 200 -8.34 -17.34 0.07
N ALA A 201 -9.58 -17.82 -0.03
CA ALA A 201 -10.80 -17.04 0.16
C ALA A 201 -10.90 -16.33 1.54
N THR A 202 -10.27 -16.88 2.58
CA THR A 202 -10.31 -16.35 3.95
C THR A 202 -9.27 -15.27 4.25
N ILE A 203 -8.29 -15.03 3.38
CA ILE A 203 -7.08 -14.26 3.73
C ILE A 203 -7.25 -12.75 3.47
N LYS A 204 -8.15 -12.32 2.58
CA LYS A 204 -8.21 -10.90 2.13
C LYS A 204 -9.57 -10.20 2.26
N SER A 205 -10.42 -10.59 3.22
CA SER A 205 -11.62 -9.83 3.59
C SER A 205 -11.34 -8.42 4.17
N HIS A 206 -10.07 -8.02 4.29
CA HIS A 206 -9.62 -6.85 5.07
C HIS A 206 -9.11 -5.65 4.24
N HIS A 207 -9.00 -5.76 2.91
CA HIS A 207 -8.49 -4.66 2.08
C HIS A 207 -9.58 -3.82 1.42
N ASN A 208 -10.72 -4.44 1.11
CA ASN A 208 -11.93 -3.71 0.78
C ASN A 208 -12.71 -3.53 2.08
N VAL A 209 -13.47 -2.44 2.20
CA VAL A 209 -14.52 -2.30 3.23
C VAL A 209 -15.68 -3.28 2.90
N GLY A 210 -15.35 -4.55 2.61
CA GLY A 210 -16.23 -5.62 2.17
C GLY A 210 -16.85 -6.39 3.33
N GLY A 211 -16.70 -5.88 4.54
CA GLY A 211 -17.38 -6.35 5.74
C GLY A 211 -18.41 -5.36 6.28
N LEU A 212 -18.88 -4.39 5.46
CA LEU A 212 -19.98 -3.54 5.91
C LEU A 212 -21.17 -4.42 6.32
N PRO A 213 -21.86 -4.08 7.43
CA PRO A 213 -23.04 -4.81 7.86
C PRO A 213 -24.04 -4.98 6.71
N GLU A 214 -24.72 -6.14 6.61
CA GLU A 214 -25.76 -6.38 5.58
C GLU A 214 -26.86 -5.31 5.57
N THR A 215 -26.96 -4.52 6.65
CA THR A 215 -27.88 -3.40 6.80
C THR A 215 -27.48 -2.15 6.00
N MET A 216 -26.20 -1.97 5.65
CA MET A 216 -25.73 -0.86 4.81
C MET A 216 -25.93 -1.15 3.32
N LYS A 217 -27.11 -0.82 2.80
CA LYS A 217 -27.47 -0.94 1.37
C LYS A 217 -26.84 0.17 0.50
N LEU A 218 -25.53 0.34 0.57
CA LEU A 218 -24.79 1.35 -0.21
C LEU A 218 -24.32 0.79 -1.56
N LYS A 219 -24.32 1.63 -2.60
CA LYS A 219 -23.77 1.27 -3.91
C LYS A 219 -22.25 1.53 -3.94
N LEU A 220 -21.47 0.64 -4.56
CA LEU A 220 -20.01 0.81 -4.63
C LEU A 220 -19.58 1.77 -5.75
N VAL A 221 -18.57 2.58 -5.48
CA VAL A 221 -17.86 3.43 -6.45
C VAL A 221 -16.36 3.21 -6.31
N GLU A 222 -15.76 2.60 -7.33
CA GLU A 222 -14.35 2.16 -7.32
C GLU A 222 -13.62 2.78 -8.53
N PRO A 223 -13.21 4.05 -8.45
CA PRO A 223 -12.65 4.75 -9.61
C PRO A 223 -11.35 4.12 -10.10
N LEU A 224 -10.56 3.46 -9.24
CA LEU A 224 -9.23 2.95 -9.58
C LEU A 224 -9.21 1.49 -10.07
N ARG A 225 -10.36 0.85 -10.21
CA ARG A 225 -10.50 -0.61 -10.40
C ARG A 225 -9.79 -1.20 -11.63
N PHE A 226 -9.35 -0.39 -12.57
CA PHE A 226 -8.65 -0.79 -13.80
C PHE A 226 -7.21 -0.29 -13.87
N LEU A 227 -6.68 0.24 -12.77
CA LEU A 227 -5.34 0.78 -12.69
C LEU A 227 -4.37 -0.14 -11.94
N PHE A 228 -3.11 -0.15 -12.37
CA PHE A 228 -2.00 -0.68 -11.60
C PHE A 228 -1.43 0.37 -10.62
N LYS A 229 -0.65 -0.09 -9.64
CA LYS A 229 -0.10 0.74 -8.56
C LYS A 229 0.77 1.90 -9.07
N ASP A 230 1.54 1.67 -10.14
CA ASP A 230 2.39 2.69 -10.74
C ASP A 230 1.55 3.75 -11.50
N GLU A 231 0.45 3.35 -12.13
CA GLU A 231 -0.52 4.26 -12.75
C GLU A 231 -1.22 5.11 -11.70
N VAL A 232 -1.65 4.53 -10.58
CA VAL A 232 -2.25 5.27 -9.46
C VAL A 232 -1.31 6.36 -8.95
N ARG A 233 -0.02 6.07 -8.81
CA ARG A 233 0.99 7.09 -8.43
C ARG A 233 1.12 8.21 -9.46
N LYS A 234 1.16 7.88 -10.75
CA LYS A 234 1.25 8.87 -11.85
C LYS A 234 0.00 9.77 -11.88
N ILE A 235 -1.18 9.17 -11.75
CA ILE A 235 -2.45 9.89 -11.66
C ILE A 235 -2.48 10.77 -10.41
N GLY A 236 -2.03 10.27 -9.27
CA GLY A 236 -1.95 11.05 -8.04
C GLY A 236 -1.05 12.29 -8.18
N ALA A 237 0.10 12.15 -8.87
CA ALA A 237 0.98 13.28 -9.15
C ALA A 237 0.30 14.33 -10.05
N GLU A 238 -0.39 13.89 -11.10
CA GLU A 238 -1.16 14.76 -12.00
C GLU A 238 -2.34 15.45 -11.28
N LEU A 239 -2.91 14.81 -10.26
CA LEU A 239 -3.94 15.39 -9.39
C LEU A 239 -3.40 16.43 -8.40
N GLY A 240 -2.08 16.60 -8.30
CA GLY A 240 -1.42 17.52 -7.38
C GLY A 240 -1.20 16.96 -5.97
N ILE A 241 -1.29 15.64 -5.78
CA ILE A 241 -1.02 15.02 -4.47
C ILE A 241 0.47 15.14 -4.14
N PRO A 242 0.84 15.57 -2.92
CA PRO A 242 2.24 15.73 -2.54
C PRO A 242 3.08 14.46 -2.74
N ALA A 243 4.28 14.62 -3.30
CA ALA A 243 5.20 13.51 -3.55
C ALA A 243 5.53 12.73 -2.27
N VAL A 244 5.58 13.41 -1.11
CA VAL A 244 5.79 12.78 0.20
C VAL A 244 4.73 11.72 0.51
N MET A 245 3.50 11.87 0.01
CA MET A 245 2.41 10.92 0.19
C MET A 245 2.45 9.79 -0.85
N LEU A 246 2.72 10.13 -2.12
CA LEU A 246 2.76 9.16 -3.22
C LEU A 246 3.93 8.18 -3.11
N ASN A 247 5.06 8.64 -2.57
CA ASN A 247 6.28 7.87 -2.44
C ASN A 247 6.39 7.15 -1.09
N ARG A 248 5.37 7.20 -0.22
CA ARG A 248 5.39 6.42 1.02
C ARG A 248 5.50 4.94 0.71
N HIS A 249 6.33 4.26 1.48
CA HIS A 249 6.30 2.81 1.52
C HIS A 249 4.91 2.30 1.90
N PRO A 250 4.49 1.15 1.36
CA PRO A 250 3.28 0.48 1.81
C PRO A 250 3.28 0.30 3.33
N PHE A 251 2.12 0.57 3.94
CA PHE A 251 1.89 0.36 5.36
C PHE A 251 0.72 -0.60 5.52
N PRO A 252 0.85 -1.68 6.31
CA PRO A 252 -0.20 -2.68 6.44
C PRO A 252 -1.45 -2.10 7.11
N GLY A 253 -2.64 -2.60 6.76
CA GLY A 253 -3.90 -2.18 7.37
C GLY A 253 -3.93 -2.34 8.91
N PRO A 254 -3.46 -3.49 9.45
CA PRO A 254 -3.23 -3.66 10.90
C PRO A 254 -2.13 -2.77 11.51
N GLY A 255 -1.43 -1.99 10.69
CA GLY A 255 -0.38 -1.07 11.10
C GLY A 255 0.72 -1.73 11.93
N LEU A 256 1.14 -1.05 12.99
CA LEU A 256 2.16 -1.51 13.92
C LEU A 256 1.76 -2.74 14.73
N ALA A 257 0.48 -3.14 14.76
CA ALA A 257 0.02 -4.28 15.54
C ALA A 257 0.67 -5.60 15.08
N ILE A 258 0.97 -5.74 13.79
CA ILE A 258 1.69 -6.91 13.23
C ILE A 258 3.22 -6.71 13.20
N ARG A 259 3.70 -5.57 13.68
CA ARG A 259 5.12 -5.28 13.90
C ARG A 259 5.50 -5.31 15.37
N ILE A 260 4.54 -5.52 16.26
CA ILE A 260 4.76 -5.80 17.67
C ILE A 260 4.45 -7.26 17.88
N LEU A 261 5.49 -8.08 18.06
CA LEU A 261 5.30 -9.50 18.24
C LEU A 261 4.66 -9.79 19.60
N GLY A 262 3.61 -10.61 19.58
CA GLY A 262 2.78 -10.89 20.72
C GLY A 262 1.80 -9.76 21.07
N GLU A 263 1.57 -9.53 22.37
CA GLU A 263 0.55 -8.60 22.84
C GLU A 263 0.87 -7.13 22.51
N VAL A 264 -0.12 -6.42 21.98
CA VAL A 264 -0.04 -4.99 21.66
C VAL A 264 -0.59 -4.16 22.82
N THR A 265 0.21 -3.20 23.29
CA THR A 265 -0.14 -2.26 24.35
C THR A 265 0.31 -0.86 23.94
N GLU A 266 -0.35 0.19 24.42
CA GLU A 266 0.00 1.58 24.12
C GLU A 266 1.50 1.89 24.33
N ASP A 267 2.09 1.43 25.44
CA ASP A 267 3.52 1.66 25.71
C ASP A 267 4.45 1.03 24.66
N LYS A 268 4.12 -0.17 24.19
CA LYS A 268 4.87 -0.87 23.12
C LYS A 268 4.68 -0.19 21.77
N VAL A 269 3.49 0.31 21.49
CA VAL A 269 3.22 1.11 20.29
C VAL A 269 4.08 2.36 20.30
N ARG A 270 4.06 3.14 21.38
CA ARG A 270 4.88 4.36 21.52
C ARG A 270 6.36 4.05 21.33
N LEU A 271 6.85 2.97 21.97
CA LEU A 271 8.24 2.54 21.85
C LEU A 271 8.62 2.20 20.40
N LEU A 272 7.76 1.45 19.70
CA LEU A 272 8.00 1.11 18.30
C LEU A 272 7.88 2.31 17.37
N GLN A 273 6.92 3.21 17.60
CA GLN A 273 6.75 4.46 16.86
C GLN A 273 8.01 5.33 16.93
N ASP A 274 8.62 5.45 18.10
CA ASP A 274 9.86 6.21 18.30
C ASP A 274 11.03 5.59 17.52
N ALA A 275 11.22 4.28 17.62
CA ALA A 275 12.28 3.57 16.88
C ALA A 275 12.08 3.62 15.35
N ASP A 276 10.85 3.39 14.87
CA ASP A 276 10.50 3.41 13.45
C ASP A 276 10.66 4.81 12.84
N LYS A 277 10.37 5.87 13.62
CA LYS A 277 10.58 7.25 13.21
C LYS A 277 12.07 7.54 12.98
N VAL A 278 12.94 7.15 13.92
CA VAL A 278 14.39 7.32 13.79
C VAL A 278 14.90 6.62 12.53
N TYR A 279 14.52 5.36 12.35
CA TYR A 279 14.96 4.58 11.19
C TYR A 279 14.50 5.20 9.87
N THR A 280 13.22 5.58 9.79
CA THR A 280 12.63 6.19 8.59
C THR A 280 13.25 7.55 8.26
N ASP A 281 13.50 8.38 9.27
CA ASP A 281 14.11 9.70 9.07
C ASP A 281 15.54 9.58 8.55
N LEU A 282 16.33 8.65 9.09
CA LEU A 282 17.70 8.40 8.63
C LEU A 282 17.72 7.82 7.20
N LEU A 283 16.80 6.91 6.86
CA LEU A 283 16.64 6.42 5.48
C LEU A 283 16.38 7.57 4.50
N LYS A 284 15.51 8.52 4.87
CA LYS A 284 15.19 9.70 4.05
C LYS A 284 16.40 10.63 3.94
N LYS A 285 17.04 10.96 5.07
CA LYS A 285 18.22 11.83 5.14
C LYS A 285 19.40 11.31 4.30
N SER A 286 19.54 9.99 4.23
CA SER A 286 20.62 9.32 3.50
C SER A 286 20.29 9.03 2.03
N GLY A 287 19.09 9.40 1.55
CA GLY A 287 18.64 9.11 0.18
C GLY A 287 18.20 7.67 -0.08
N LEU A 288 18.41 6.76 0.88
CA LEU A 288 18.14 5.32 0.77
C LEU A 288 16.64 4.97 0.78
N TYR A 289 15.78 5.88 1.25
CA TYR A 289 14.33 5.62 1.35
C TYR A 289 13.70 5.23 0.00
N ASN A 290 14.14 5.84 -1.10
CA ASN A 290 13.61 5.57 -2.44
C ASN A 290 14.26 4.35 -3.12
N GLU A 291 15.36 3.82 -2.55
CA GLU A 291 16.07 2.63 -3.05
C GLU A 291 15.47 1.33 -2.50
N VAL A 292 14.75 1.41 -1.38
CA VAL A 292 14.06 0.27 -0.76
C VAL A 292 12.56 0.33 -1.06
N TRP A 293 11.95 -0.85 -1.25
CA TRP A 293 10.53 -0.97 -1.57
C TRP A 293 9.65 -0.75 -0.33
N GLN A 294 10.07 -1.33 0.79
CA GLN A 294 9.45 -1.13 2.10
C GLN A 294 10.53 -1.26 3.17
N ALA A 295 10.46 -0.38 4.16
CA ALA A 295 11.24 -0.47 5.39
C ALA A 295 10.34 -0.27 6.62
N GLY A 296 10.73 -0.88 7.74
CA GLY A 296 10.04 -0.74 9.00
C GLY A 296 10.78 -1.41 10.15
N THR A 297 10.38 -1.08 11.36
CA THR A 297 10.91 -1.66 12.60
C THR A 297 9.92 -2.68 13.16
N ILE A 298 10.42 -3.78 13.72
CA ILE A 298 9.66 -4.80 14.45
C ILE A 298 10.11 -4.84 15.91
N LEU A 299 9.18 -4.76 16.86
CA LEU A 299 9.44 -4.92 18.29
C LEU A 299 9.35 -6.40 18.69
N LEU A 300 10.44 -6.94 19.22
CA LEU A 300 10.49 -8.34 19.67
C LEU A 300 10.04 -8.46 21.12
N PRO A 301 9.40 -9.58 21.53
CA PRO A 301 8.95 -9.79 22.90
C PRO A 301 10.10 -10.35 23.76
N VAL A 302 11.34 -10.02 23.42
CA VAL A 302 12.55 -10.43 24.13
C VAL A 302 13.27 -9.20 24.66
N LYS A 303 13.76 -9.33 25.87
CA LYS A 303 14.61 -8.32 26.49
C LYS A 303 16.06 -8.78 26.48
N SER A 304 16.96 -7.82 26.46
CA SER A 304 18.39 -8.10 26.47
C SER A 304 19.11 -7.29 27.53
N VAL A 305 20.25 -7.81 27.97
CA VAL A 305 21.15 -7.05 28.84
C VAL A 305 21.92 -6.03 28.01
N GLY A 306 22.06 -4.84 28.57
CA GLY A 306 22.86 -3.75 28.02
C GLY A 306 23.60 -3.01 29.12
N VAL A 307 24.52 -2.14 28.70
CA VAL A 307 25.16 -1.15 29.57
C VAL A 307 24.94 0.19 28.90
N MET A 308 24.20 1.08 29.58
CA MET A 308 23.96 2.45 29.12
C MET A 308 24.42 3.40 30.21
N GLY A 309 25.42 4.23 29.91
CA GLY A 309 26.17 4.94 30.95
C GLY A 309 26.89 3.93 31.86
N ASP A 310 26.73 4.09 33.18
CA ASP A 310 27.34 3.21 34.18
C ASP A 310 26.37 2.16 34.76
N GLU A 311 25.14 2.07 34.25
CA GLU A 311 24.10 1.16 34.76
C GLU A 311 23.79 0.00 33.81
N ARG A 312 23.45 -1.16 34.40
CA ARG A 312 22.95 -2.31 33.65
C ARG A 312 21.49 -2.11 33.28
N THR A 313 21.15 -2.31 32.01
CA THR A 313 19.78 -2.22 31.51
C THR A 313 19.25 -3.60 31.11
N TYR A 314 17.93 -3.78 31.20
CA TYR A 314 17.21 -4.96 30.69
C TYR A 314 15.98 -4.51 29.90
N GLU A 315 16.19 -4.25 28.61
CA GLU A 315 15.26 -3.54 27.72
C GLU A 315 14.98 -4.34 26.44
N PHE A 316 14.01 -3.90 25.65
CA PHE A 316 13.57 -4.64 24.46
C PHE A 316 14.60 -4.63 23.33
N THR A 317 14.46 -5.60 22.44
CA THR A 317 15.19 -5.66 21.16
C THR A 317 14.25 -5.28 20.01
N VAL A 318 14.74 -4.50 19.05
CA VAL A 318 14.05 -4.25 17.78
C VAL A 318 14.80 -4.87 16.61
N ALA A 319 14.05 -5.34 15.62
CA ALA A 319 14.56 -5.75 14.32
C ALA A 319 14.24 -4.69 13.28
N LEU A 320 15.26 -4.23 12.57
CA LEU A 320 15.13 -3.42 11.37
C LEU A 320 14.85 -4.36 10.19
N ARG A 321 13.85 -4.01 9.38
CA ARG A 321 13.49 -4.72 8.14
C ARG A 321 13.51 -3.74 6.99
N ALA A 322 14.22 -4.07 5.92
CA ALA A 322 14.10 -3.39 4.65
C ALA A 322 14.23 -4.41 3.51
N VAL A 323 13.43 -4.24 2.46
CA VAL A 323 13.41 -5.15 1.33
C VAL A 323 13.42 -4.39 0.00
N THR A 324 14.02 -5.01 -1.01
CA THR A 324 13.90 -4.62 -2.41
C THR A 324 12.98 -5.61 -3.12
N SER A 325 11.99 -5.10 -3.86
CA SER A 325 11.03 -5.92 -4.58
C SER A 325 10.48 -5.17 -5.79
N VAL A 326 10.03 -5.91 -6.80
CA VAL A 326 9.32 -5.37 -7.96
C VAL A 326 7.81 -5.32 -7.70
N ASP A 327 7.24 -6.38 -7.10
CA ASP A 327 5.79 -6.60 -6.99
C ASP A 327 5.32 -7.10 -5.60
N GLY A 328 6.24 -7.27 -4.65
CA GLY A 328 5.97 -7.80 -3.31
C GLY A 328 5.75 -9.32 -3.25
N MET A 329 5.71 -10.04 -4.39
CA MET A 329 5.56 -11.50 -4.43
C MET A 329 6.88 -12.20 -4.11
N THR A 330 7.98 -11.68 -4.65
CA THR A 330 9.36 -12.04 -4.27
C THR A 330 10.09 -10.80 -3.80
N ALA A 331 10.90 -10.94 -2.76
CA ALA A 331 11.63 -9.81 -2.20
C ALA A 331 12.96 -10.26 -1.63
N ASP A 332 14.00 -9.48 -1.88
CA ASP A 332 15.29 -9.67 -1.22
C ASP A 332 15.45 -8.65 -0.08
N TRP A 333 16.23 -8.99 0.94
CA TRP A 333 16.54 -8.03 1.99
C TRP A 333 17.47 -6.95 1.42
N ALA A 334 17.29 -5.70 1.83
CA ALA A 334 18.07 -4.60 1.27
C ALA A 334 19.50 -4.63 1.80
N HIS A 335 20.51 -4.56 0.92
CA HIS A 335 21.92 -4.49 1.31
C HIS A 335 22.29 -3.06 1.75
N LEU A 336 21.70 -2.60 2.86
CA LEU A 336 21.96 -1.27 3.41
C LEU A 336 23.43 -1.14 3.87
N PRO A 337 24.08 0.03 3.69
CA PRO A 337 25.48 0.21 4.10
C PRO A 337 25.67 -0.06 5.60
N TYR A 338 26.78 -0.73 5.96
CA TYR A 338 27.07 -1.06 7.36
C TYR A 338 27.19 0.18 8.25
N ASP A 339 27.81 1.26 7.75
CA ASP A 339 27.94 2.52 8.49
C ASP A 339 26.57 3.15 8.77
N PHE A 340 25.63 3.05 7.82
CA PHE A 340 24.25 3.50 8.00
C PHE A 340 23.52 2.67 9.05
N LEU A 341 23.65 1.33 9.01
CA LEU A 341 23.05 0.44 10.02
C LEU A 341 23.61 0.73 11.43
N ALA A 342 24.91 1.03 11.53
CA ALA A 342 25.54 1.43 12.78
C ALA A 342 25.01 2.77 13.32
N GLU A 343 24.82 3.77 12.45
CA GLU A 343 24.21 5.06 12.80
C GLU A 343 22.78 4.85 13.33
N VAL A 344 21.93 4.13 12.58
CA VAL A 344 20.55 3.83 13.01
C VAL A 344 20.53 3.10 14.35
N SER A 345 21.38 2.09 14.53
CA SER A 345 21.46 1.34 15.78
C SER A 345 21.80 2.24 16.96
N ASN A 346 22.79 3.12 16.80
CA ASN A 346 23.20 4.05 17.86
C ASN A 346 22.11 5.07 18.17
N GLU A 347 21.48 5.65 17.15
CA GLU A 347 20.41 6.65 17.32
C GLU A 347 19.18 6.04 18.02
N ILE A 348 18.79 4.81 17.69
CA ILE A 348 17.69 4.14 18.38
C ILE A 348 18.05 3.88 19.86
N ILE A 349 19.20 3.26 20.12
CA ILE A 349 19.60 2.88 21.49
C ILE A 349 19.76 4.11 22.41
N ASN A 350 20.31 5.21 21.89
CA ASN A 350 20.58 6.39 22.70
C ASN A 350 19.34 7.26 22.96
N ASN A 351 18.37 7.28 22.03
CA ASN A 351 17.23 8.20 22.10
C ASN A 351 15.91 7.51 22.50
N VAL A 352 15.78 6.20 22.35
CA VAL A 352 14.54 5.47 22.61
C VAL A 352 14.65 4.63 23.88
N LYS A 353 14.31 5.24 25.02
CA LYS A 353 14.33 4.58 26.33
C LYS A 353 13.42 3.34 26.33
N GLY A 354 13.98 2.18 26.65
CA GLY A 354 13.27 0.91 26.59
C GLY A 354 13.72 -0.02 25.45
N ILE A 355 14.66 0.42 24.60
CA ILE A 355 15.35 -0.41 23.60
C ILE A 355 16.86 -0.31 23.82
N ASN A 356 17.52 -1.45 23.99
CA ASN A 356 18.98 -1.51 24.16
C ASN A 356 19.70 -2.40 23.15
N ARG A 357 18.97 -2.93 22.17
CA ARG A 357 19.53 -3.80 21.13
C ARG A 357 18.77 -3.66 19.84
N VAL A 358 19.53 -3.59 18.75
CA VAL A 358 19.02 -3.50 17.39
C VAL A 358 19.62 -4.66 16.59
N VAL A 359 18.80 -5.32 15.78
CA VAL A 359 19.21 -6.36 14.83
C VAL A 359 18.69 -6.03 13.43
N TYR A 360 19.23 -6.66 12.40
CA TYR A 360 18.79 -6.47 11.01
C TYR A 360 18.35 -7.80 10.39
N ASP A 361 17.19 -7.82 9.74
CA ASP A 361 16.64 -9.02 9.11
C ASP A 361 17.22 -9.22 7.70
N ILE A 362 18.00 -10.30 7.56
CA ILE A 362 18.68 -10.72 6.33
C ILE A 362 17.99 -11.91 5.63
N SER A 363 16.70 -12.11 5.89
CA SER A 363 15.91 -13.21 5.32
C SER A 363 15.17 -12.77 4.05
N SER A 364 15.43 -13.40 2.91
CA SER A 364 14.68 -13.17 1.67
C SER A 364 13.29 -13.82 1.70
N LYS A 365 12.38 -13.35 0.85
CA LYS A 365 11.07 -13.94 0.58
C LYS A 365 11.12 -14.64 -0.78
N PRO A 366 11.00 -15.99 -0.86
CA PRO A 366 10.97 -16.99 0.23
C PRO A 366 12.35 -17.28 0.87
N PRO A 367 12.45 -17.96 2.04
CA PRO A 367 11.38 -18.65 2.78
C PRO A 367 10.60 -17.77 3.76
N ALA A 368 11.07 -16.57 4.07
CA ALA A 368 10.40 -15.65 5.00
C ALA A 368 9.30 -14.84 4.29
N THR A 369 8.63 -13.98 5.06
CA THR A 369 7.72 -12.93 4.57
C THR A 369 8.34 -11.55 4.77
N ILE A 370 7.70 -10.49 4.23
CA ILE A 370 8.19 -9.11 4.42
C ILE A 370 7.89 -8.65 5.85
N GLU A 371 6.61 -8.70 6.24
CA GLU A 371 6.16 -8.52 7.62
C GLU A 371 6.41 -9.80 8.43
N TRP A 372 6.58 -9.67 9.75
CA TRP A 372 6.87 -10.81 10.63
C TRP A 372 5.61 -11.50 11.17
N GLU A 373 4.43 -10.88 11.02
CA GLU A 373 3.09 -11.39 11.38
C GLU A 373 2.01 -10.96 10.39
#